data_AF-A0A2A2H0J7-F1
#
_entry.id   AF-A0A2A2H0J7-F1
#
_cell.length_a   1.000
_cell.length_b   1.000
_cell.length_c   1.000
_cell.angle_alpha   90.00
_cell.angle_beta   90.00
_cell.angle_gamma   90.00
#
_symmetry.space_group_name_H-M   'P 1'
#
loop_
_entity.id
_entity.type
_entity.pdbx_description
1 polymer ?
#
loop_
_entity_poly.entity_id
_entity_poly.type
_entity_poly.pdbx_seq_one_letter_code
_entity_poly.pdbx_strand_id
1 'polypeptide(L)'
;MLSTTAFLALAMQCATTVHPDTALDIARVESGFNPYAIAEIIPQAERKPGNNGVISHYPKSKDEALSIIDRIEKKKRRYSVGLMQITSTNFNRYGMSARDLLIP
;
A
#
# COMPACT_ATOMS: atom_id res chain seq x y z
N MET A 1 7.40 -11.58 0.66
CA MET A 1 6.64 -11.16 1.85
C MET A 1 7.66 -10.85 2.94
N LEU A 2 7.48 -9.73 3.62
CA LEU A 2 8.37 -9.34 4.71
C LEU A 2 8.07 -10.22 5.93
N SER A 3 9.11 -10.64 6.68
CA SER A 3 8.89 -11.42 7.90
C SER A 3 8.37 -10.54 9.04
N THR A 4 7.53 -11.10 9.91
CA THR A 4 7.03 -10.44 11.13
C THR A 4 8.17 -9.87 11.99
N THR A 5 9.25 -10.64 12.18
CA THR A 5 10.39 -10.21 12.99
C THR A 5 11.11 -9.01 12.39
N ALA A 6 11.35 -9.03 11.07
CA ALA A 6 11.98 -7.91 10.37
C ALA A 6 11.10 -6.64 10.45
N PHE A 7 9.79 -6.80 10.29
CA PHE A 7 8.86 -5.68 10.42
C PHE A 7 8.83 -5.09 11.84
N LEU A 8 8.75 -5.93 12.88
CA LEU A 8 8.77 -5.48 14.28
C LEU A 8 10.05 -4.73 14.63
N ALA A 9 11.21 -5.23 14.17
CA ALA A 9 12.48 -4.55 14.36
C ALA A 9 12.47 -3.12 13.78
N LEU A 10 11.93 -2.97 12.56
CA LEU A 10 11.81 -1.66 11.92
C LEU A 10 10.79 -0.76 12.64
N ALA A 11 9.65 -1.31 13.06
CA ALA A 11 8.63 -0.57 13.80
C ALA A 11 9.19 -0.01 15.12
N MET A 12 9.95 -0.82 15.88
CA MET A 12 10.61 -0.38 17.11
C MET A 12 11.64 0.72 16.88
N GLN A 13 12.32 0.74 15.72
CA GLN A 13 13.33 1.74 15.39
C GLN A 13 12.73 3.05 14.88
N CYS A 14 11.68 2.97 14.05
CA CYS A 14 11.16 4.12 13.31
C CYS A 14 9.88 4.74 13.91
N ALA A 15 9.14 3.99 14.73
CA ALA A 15 7.86 4.40 15.30
C ALA A 15 7.87 4.23 16.82
N THR A 16 8.86 4.80 17.51
CA THR A 16 9.08 4.65 18.96
C THR A 16 7.91 5.10 19.84
N THR A 17 7.01 5.92 19.30
CA THR A 17 5.79 6.38 19.99
C THR A 17 4.56 5.50 19.73
N VAL A 18 4.70 4.43 18.94
CA VAL A 18 3.63 3.49 18.58
C VAL A 18 4.00 2.11 19.12
N HIS A 19 3.06 1.45 19.80
CA HIS A 19 3.30 0.10 20.28
C HIS A 19 3.55 -0.84 19.07
N PRO A 20 4.61 -1.68 19.07
CA PRO A 20 4.97 -2.49 17.90
C PRO A 20 3.85 -3.41 17.41
N ASP A 21 3.05 -3.96 18.33
CA ASP A 21 1.90 -4.80 17.97
C ASP A 21 0.84 -4.03 17.16
N THR A 22 0.64 -2.74 17.44
CA THR A 22 -0.29 -1.92 16.66
C THR A 22 0.17 -1.78 15.22
N ALA A 23 1.47 -1.52 15.00
CA ALA A 23 2.03 -1.46 13.65
C ALA A 23 1.93 -2.82 12.95
N LEU A 24 2.17 -3.91 13.69
CA LEU A 24 2.11 -5.28 13.19
C LEU A 24 0.71 -5.65 12.71
N ASP A 25 -0.31 -5.35 13.53
CA ASP A 25 -1.69 -5.67 13.20
C ASP A 25 -2.18 -4.88 11.99
N ILE A 26 -1.81 -3.60 11.87
CA ILE A 26 -2.11 -2.81 10.68
C ILE A 26 -1.46 -3.45 9.44
N ALA A 27 -0.16 -3.73 9.45
CA ALA A 27 0.53 -4.32 8.29
C ALA A 27 -0.05 -5.69 7.88
N ARG A 28 -0.48 -6.49 8.86
CA ARG A 28 -1.13 -7.78 8.64
C ARG A 28 -2.49 -7.61 7.96
N VAL A 29 -3.34 -6.71 8.46
CA VAL A 29 -4.70 -6.49 7.93
C VAL A 29 -4.66 -5.82 6.55
N GLU A 30 -3.78 -4.83 6.39
CA GLU A 30 -3.73 -3.99 5.19
C GLU A 30 -3.11 -4.71 3.98
N SER A 31 -2.07 -5.53 4.20
CA SER A 31 -1.35 -6.15 3.08
C SER A 31 -0.97 -7.62 3.28
N GLY A 32 -1.20 -8.18 4.47
CA GLY A 32 -0.67 -9.51 4.81
C GLY A 32 0.85 -9.57 4.71
N PHE A 33 1.55 -8.46 5.01
CA PHE A 33 2.99 -8.30 4.79
C PHE A 33 3.45 -8.45 3.34
N ASN A 34 2.55 -8.17 2.37
CA ASN A 34 2.93 -8.06 0.97
C ASN A 34 3.41 -6.62 0.69
N PRO A 35 4.72 -6.40 0.49
CA PRO A 35 5.27 -5.07 0.27
C PRO A 35 4.82 -4.43 -1.05
N TYR A 36 4.24 -5.23 -1.95
CA TYR A 36 3.81 -4.77 -3.25
C TYR A 36 2.29 -4.76 -3.44
N ALA A 37 1.51 -4.97 -2.37
CA ALA A 37 0.06 -4.88 -2.44
C ALA A 37 -0.38 -3.47 -2.90
N ILE A 38 -1.29 -3.42 -3.88
CA ILE A 38 -1.86 -2.18 -4.40
C ILE A 38 -3.38 -2.29 -4.37
N ALA A 39 -4.06 -1.31 -3.80
CA ALA A 39 -5.50 -1.14 -3.91
C ALA A 39 -5.82 0.00 -4.87
N GLU A 40 -6.29 -0.31 -6.08
CA GLU A 40 -6.79 0.68 -7.05
C GLU A 40 -8.20 1.11 -6.66
N ILE A 41 -8.41 2.41 -6.47
CA ILE A 41 -9.69 2.97 -6.02
C ILE A 41 -10.50 3.41 -7.25
N ILE A 42 -11.62 2.73 -7.49
CA ILE A 42 -12.54 3.04 -8.59
C ILE A 42 -13.37 4.28 -8.21
N PRO A 43 -13.36 5.35 -9.03
CA PRO A 43 -14.21 6.53 -8.84
C PRO A 43 -15.68 6.14 -8.81
N GLN A 44 -16.48 6.81 -7.98
CA GLN A 44 -17.90 6.47 -7.79
C GLN A 44 -18.68 6.42 -9.11
N ALA A 45 -18.41 7.35 -10.03
CA ALA A 45 -19.02 7.42 -11.35
C ALA A 45 -18.74 6.19 -12.24
N GLU A 46 -17.68 5.43 -11.96
CA GLU A 46 -17.25 4.26 -12.72
C GLU A 46 -17.59 2.93 -12.01
N ARG A 47 -18.19 2.98 -10.83
CA ARG A 47 -18.55 1.78 -10.06
C ARG A 47 -19.77 1.10 -10.65
N LYS A 48 -19.70 -0.23 -10.78
CA LYS A 48 -20.86 -1.06 -11.09
C LYS A 48 -21.66 -1.32 -9.81
N PRO A 49 -23.00 -1.50 -9.91
CA PRO A 49 -23.81 -1.94 -8.77
C PRO A 49 -23.21 -3.19 -8.10
N GLY A 50 -23.09 -3.18 -6.77
CA GLY A 50 -22.51 -4.28 -5.99
C GLY A 50 -20.97 -4.32 -5.93
N ASN A 51 -20.26 -3.39 -6.56
CA ASN A 51 -18.79 -3.30 -6.45
C ASN A 51 -18.39 -2.45 -5.22
N ASN A 52 -17.44 -2.94 -4.41
CA ASN A 52 -16.89 -2.22 -3.25
C ASN A 52 -16.02 -1.00 -3.61
N GLY A 53 -15.77 -0.77 -4.91
CA GLY A 53 -15.01 0.35 -5.43
C GLY A 53 -13.50 0.15 -5.39
N VAL A 54 -13.01 -1.08 -5.22
CA VAL A 54 -11.59 -1.39 -5.12
C VAL A 54 -11.21 -2.56 -6.04
N ILE A 55 -10.07 -2.43 -6.72
CA ILE A 55 -9.41 -3.55 -7.42
C ILE A 55 -8.07 -3.80 -6.73
N SER A 56 -7.90 -4.99 -6.16
CA SER A 56 -6.65 -5.39 -5.51
C SER A 56 -5.68 -5.98 -6.53
N HIS A 57 -4.41 -5.57 -6.46
CA HIS A 57 -3.32 -6.12 -7.24
C HIS A 57 -2.23 -6.67 -6.30
N TYR A 58 -1.69 -7.83 -6.65
CA TYR A 58 -0.64 -8.53 -5.88
C TYR A 58 0.56 -8.88 -6.77
N PRO A 59 1.27 -7.86 -7.29
CA PRO A 59 2.48 -8.07 -8.10
C PRO A 59 3.56 -8.81 -7.31
N LYS A 60 4.43 -9.51 -8.04
CA LYS A 60 5.53 -10.31 -7.48
C LYS A 60 6.84 -9.53 -7.36
N SER A 61 6.94 -8.38 -8.02
CA SER A 61 8.13 -7.53 -8.01
C SER A 61 7.78 -6.05 -7.93
N LYS A 62 8.77 -5.25 -7.53
CA LYS A 62 8.68 -3.79 -7.51
C LYS A 62 8.40 -3.21 -8.90
N ASP A 63 9.03 -3.75 -9.95
CA ASP A 63 8.83 -3.26 -11.32
C ASP A 63 7.42 -3.56 -11.85
N GLU A 64 6.88 -4.74 -11.53
CA GLU A 64 5.50 -5.10 -11.86
C GLU A 64 4.51 -4.17 -11.13
N ALA A 65 4.77 -3.90 -9.85
CA ALA A 65 3.98 -2.95 -9.06
C ALA A 65 3.99 -1.55 -9.68
N LEU A 66 5.16 -1.05 -10.07
CA LEU A 66 5.30 0.27 -10.70
C LEU A 66 4.61 0.34 -12.07
N SER A 67 4.64 -0.73 -12.86
CA SER A 67 3.90 -0.81 -14.13
C SER A 67 2.38 -0.75 -13.92
N ILE A 68 1.88 -1.44 -12.88
CA ILE A 68 0.46 -1.37 -12.50
C ILE A 68 0.09 0.04 -12.05
N ILE A 69 0.93 0.67 -11.23
CA ILE A 69 0.72 2.05 -10.75
C ILE A 69 0.67 3.05 -11.91
N ASP A 70 1.61 2.98 -12.85
CA ASP A 70 1.61 3.85 -14.04
C ASP A 70 0.30 3.72 -14.84
N ARG A 71 -0.22 2.49 -14.98
CA ARG A 71 -1.53 2.26 -15.60
C ARG A 71 -2.69 2.87 -14.80
N ILE A 72 -2.64 2.84 -13.47
CA ILE A 72 -3.65 3.46 -12.60
C ILE A 72 -3.59 4.99 -12.72
N GLU A 73 -2.40 5.57 -12.70
CA GLU A 73 -2.16 7.01 -12.82
C GLU A 73 -2.60 7.56 -14.18
N LYS A 74 -2.35 6.82 -15.27
CA LYS A 74 -2.88 7.15 -16.61
C LYS A 74 -4.41 7.21 -16.65
N LYS A 75 -5.09 6.43 -15.82
CA LYS A 75 -6.56 6.51 -15.63
C LYS A 75 -6.99 7.62 -14.67
N LYS A 76 -6.04 8.37 -14.10
CA LYS A 76 -6.29 9.40 -13.06
C LYS A 76 -7.02 8.87 -11.84
N ARG A 77 -6.83 7.58 -11.51
CA ARG A 77 -7.43 6.95 -10.33
C ARG A 77 -6.51 7.06 -9.13
N ARG A 78 -7.11 7.10 -7.93
CA ARG A 78 -6.36 7.00 -6.66
C ARG A 78 -5.99 5.56 -6.39
N TYR A 79 -4.96 5.35 -5.58
CA TYR A 79 -4.56 4.01 -5.16
C TYR A 79 -3.85 4.04 -3.82
N SER A 80 -3.87 2.94 -3.08
CA SER A 80 -3.05 2.70 -1.89
C SER A 80 -1.96 1.68 -2.21
N VAL A 81 -0.79 1.80 -1.56
CA VAL A 81 0.36 0.90 -1.81
C VAL A 81 1.05 0.46 -0.52
N GLY A 82 1.74 -0.69 -0.64
CA GLY A 82 2.74 -1.13 0.32
C GLY A 82 2.13 -1.73 1.59
N LEU A 83 3.01 -1.94 2.58
CA LEU A 83 2.68 -2.70 3.79
C LEU A 83 1.49 -2.12 4.57
N MET A 84 1.39 -0.79 4.59
CA MET A 84 0.42 -0.02 5.37
C MET A 84 -0.68 0.62 4.50
N GLN A 85 -0.76 0.24 3.21
CA GLN A 85 -1.77 0.74 2.25
C GLN A 85 -1.94 2.27 2.25
N ILE A 86 -0.83 3.01 2.18
CA ILE A 86 -0.86 4.48 2.15
C ILE A 86 -1.43 4.96 0.82
N THR A 87 -2.51 5.73 0.86
CA THR A 87 -3.17 6.25 -0.34
C THR A 87 -2.36 7.37 -1.00
N SER A 88 -2.35 7.39 -2.34
CA SER A 88 -1.65 8.37 -3.17
C SER A 88 -2.02 9.83 -2.89
N THR A 89 -3.18 10.08 -2.29
CA THR A 89 -3.57 11.42 -1.83
C THR A 89 -2.74 11.96 -0.67
N ASN A 90 -2.05 11.09 0.07
CA ASN A 90 -1.19 11.49 1.19
C ASN A 90 0.28 11.68 0.79
N PHE A 91 0.68 11.31 -0.43
CA PHE A 91 2.08 11.33 -0.87
C PHE A 91 2.72 12.70 -0.76
N ASN A 92 2.06 13.73 -1.28
CA ASN A 92 2.55 15.11 -1.21
C ASN A 92 2.73 15.60 0.23
N ARG A 93 1.85 15.19 1.15
CA ARG A 93 1.91 15.59 2.56
C ARG A 93 3.15 15.04 3.26
N TYR A 94 3.57 13.83 2.89
CA TYR A 94 4.70 13.14 3.51
C TYR A 94 5.98 13.18 2.68
N GLY A 95 5.97 13.86 1.51
CA GLY A 95 7.14 13.92 0.63
C GLY A 95 7.57 12.55 0.10
N MET A 96 6.61 11.64 -0.13
CA MET A 96 6.86 10.27 -0.56
C MET A 96 6.29 10.01 -1.95
N SER A 97 6.80 8.98 -2.62
CA SER A 97 6.23 8.41 -3.83
C SER A 97 5.82 6.94 -3.61
N ALA A 98 5.07 6.38 -4.55
CA ALA A 98 4.76 4.94 -4.51
C ALA A 98 6.03 4.08 -4.53
N ARG A 99 7.08 4.51 -5.25
CA ARG A 99 8.37 3.80 -5.32
C ARG A 99 9.03 3.70 -3.95
N ASP A 100 8.88 4.71 -3.10
CA ASP A 100 9.46 4.74 -1.76
C ASP A 100 8.73 3.81 -0.80
N LEU A 101 7.45 3.54 -1.05
CA LEU A 101 6.59 2.70 -0.20
C LEU A 101 6.59 1.22 -0.60
N LEU A 102 7.07 0.89 -1.79
CA LEU A 102 7.27 -0.49 -2.27
C LEU A 102 8.65 -1.01 -1.81
N ILE A 103 8.76 -1.33 -0.53
CA ILE A 103 10.00 -1.81 0.13
C ILE A 103 9.84 -3.29 0.49
N PRO A 104 10.73 -4.19 0.01
CA PRO A 104 10.69 -5.63 0.32
C PRO A 104 10.69 -5.99 1.81
#